data_AF-A0A833HE68-F1
#
_entry.id   AF-A0A833HE68-F1
#
_cell.length_a   1.000
_cell.length_b   1.000
_cell.length_c   1.000
_cell.angle_alpha   90.00
_cell.angle_beta   90.00
_cell.angle_gamma   90.00
#
_symmetry.space_group_name_H-M   'P 1'
#
loop_
_entity.id
_entity.type
_entity.pdbx_description
1 polymer ?
#
loop_
_entity_poly.entity_id
_entity_poly.type
_entity_poly.pdbx_seq_one_letter_code
_entity_poly.pdbx_strand_id
1 'polypeptide(L)'
;IAACLRLGGLYAGADGRADGTLRALGERLGLLFQIRDDLLDVEGTPGELGKTPGKDARAGKLTWPGLHGVAASRARMRVLADEAAGLAGDLGGSAKVLTSLVVFLSERTS
;
A
#
# COMPACT_ATOMS: atom_id res chain seq x y z
N ILE A 1 5.69 -6.28 2.68
CA ILE A 1 5.61 -5.16 3.65
C ILE A 1 5.36 -5.68 5.08
N ALA A 2 4.30 -6.45 5.34
CA ALA A 2 4.00 -6.98 6.68
C ALA A 2 5.16 -7.68 7.39
N ALA A 3 5.86 -8.61 6.71
CA ALA A 3 7.00 -9.29 7.31
C ALA A 3 8.09 -8.32 7.80
N CYS A 4 8.43 -7.30 7.01
CA CYS A 4 9.45 -6.32 7.35
C CYS A 4 9.06 -5.47 8.57
N LEU A 5 7.80 -5.01 8.64
CA LEU A 5 7.32 -4.23 9.78
C LEU A 5 7.34 -5.04 11.07
N ARG A 6 6.88 -6.30 11.01
CA ARG A 6 6.89 -7.21 12.16
C ARG A 6 8.32 -7.53 12.61
N LEU A 7 9.23 -7.83 11.68
CA LEU A 7 10.64 -8.09 12.00
C LEU A 7 11.29 -6.89 12.71
N GLY A 8 11.06 -5.67 12.23
CA GLY A 8 11.54 -4.46 12.90
C GLY A 8 10.93 -4.25 14.29
N GLY A 9 9.63 -4.50 14.43
CA GLY A 9 8.94 -4.44 15.72
C GLY A 9 9.46 -5.46 16.72
N LEU A 10 9.59 -6.72 16.32
CA LEU A 10 10.13 -7.80 17.15
C LEU A 10 11.57 -7.49 17.59
N TYR A 11 12.40 -6.97 16.68
CA TYR A 11 13.75 -6.53 17.01
C TYR A 11 13.77 -5.38 18.03
N ALA A 12 12.80 -4.46 17.96
CA ALA A 12 12.64 -3.35 18.90
C ALA A 12 11.91 -3.72 20.20
N GLY A 13 11.54 -5.00 20.40
CA GLY A 13 10.86 -5.46 21.62
C GLY A 13 9.35 -5.20 21.65
N ALA A 14 8.68 -5.15 20.50
CA ALA A 14 7.23 -5.02 20.40
C ALA A 14 6.51 -6.13 21.19
N ASP A 15 5.51 -5.74 21.99
CA ASP A 15 4.62 -6.68 22.67
C ASP A 15 3.63 -7.32 21.66
N GLY A 16 2.85 -8.31 22.12
CA GLY A 16 1.91 -9.02 21.26
C GLY A 16 0.84 -8.13 20.63
N ARG A 17 0.47 -7.01 21.28
CA ARG A 17 -0.48 -6.05 20.71
C ARG A 17 0.18 -5.25 19.60
N ALA A 18 1.38 -4.75 19.84
CA ALA A 18 2.16 -4.00 18.86
C ALA A 18 2.53 -4.86 17.63
N ASP A 19 2.93 -6.13 17.79
CA ASP A 19 3.14 -7.05 16.66
C ASP A 19 1.84 -7.28 15.87
N GLY A 20 0.71 -7.43 16.57
CA GLY A 20 -0.62 -7.53 15.95
C GLY A 20 -0.97 -6.30 15.10
N THR A 21 -0.74 -5.10 15.65
CA THR A 21 -0.96 -3.83 14.94
C THR A 21 0.00 -3.66 13.76
N LEU A 22 1.29 -4.01 13.91
CA LEU A 22 2.28 -3.98 12.84
C LEU A 22 1.94 -4.95 11.70
N ARG A 23 1.43 -6.14 12.04
CA ARG A 23 0.92 -7.10 11.06
C ARG A 23 -0.24 -6.50 10.27
N ALA A 24 -1.26 -6.01 10.96
CA ALA A 24 -2.44 -5.42 10.33
C ALA A 24 -2.06 -4.23 9.43
N LEU A 25 -1.20 -3.33 9.94
CA LEU A 25 -0.67 -2.20 9.20
C LEU A 25 0.02 -2.65 7.91
N GLY A 26 0.91 -3.63 8.02
CA GLY A 26 1.67 -4.12 6.88
C GLY A 26 0.85 -4.87 5.84
N GLU A 27 -0.26 -5.51 6.24
CA GLU A 27 -1.25 -6.10 5.32
C GLU A 27 -1.98 -5.00 4.53
N ARG A 28 -2.44 -3.94 5.20
CA ARG A 28 -3.08 -2.78 4.53
C ARG A 28 -2.12 -2.13 3.55
N LEU A 29 -0.90 -1.84 4.00
CA LEU A 29 0.12 -1.21 3.16
C LEU A 29 0.51 -2.09 1.97
N GLY A 30 0.57 -3.42 2.15
CA GLY A 30 0.81 -4.36 1.06
C GLY A 30 -0.27 -4.30 0.00
N LEU A 31 -1.54 -4.30 0.41
CA LEU A 31 -2.65 -4.22 -0.54
C LEU A 31 -2.75 -2.84 -1.21
N LEU A 32 -2.56 -1.77 -0.44
CA LEU A 32 -2.49 -0.41 -0.95
C LEU A 32 -1.39 -0.27 -2.01
N PHE A 33 -0.20 -0.82 -1.74
CA PHE A 33 0.92 -0.84 -2.69
C PHE A 33 0.51 -1.51 -4.00
N GLN A 34 -0.12 -2.68 -3.94
CA GLN A 34 -0.52 -3.42 -5.14
C GLN A 34 -1.57 -2.65 -5.95
N ILE A 35 -2.60 -2.11 -5.30
CA ILE A 35 -3.64 -1.33 -5.98
C ILE A 35 -3.05 -0.09 -6.64
N ARG A 36 -2.11 0.60 -5.98
CA ARG A 36 -1.42 1.76 -6.54
C ARG A 36 -0.59 1.39 -7.77
N ASP A 37 0.16 0.30 -7.70
CA ASP A 37 0.98 -0.21 -8.82
C ASP A 37 0.11 -0.56 -10.04
N ASP A 38 -0.99 -1.28 -9.81
CA ASP A 38 -1.97 -1.61 -10.85
C ASP A 38 -2.60 -0.36 -11.48
N LEU A 39 -2.89 0.68 -10.66
CA LEU A 39 -3.42 1.96 -11.16
C LEU A 39 -2.37 2.73 -11.97
N LEU A 40 -1.10 2.71 -11.56
CA LEU A 40 -0.01 3.34 -12.32
C LEU A 40 0.14 2.70 -13.70
N ASP A 41 0.06 1.37 -13.83
CA ASP A 41 0.14 0.69 -15.15
C ASP A 41 -0.97 1.11 -16.12
N VAL A 42 -2.14 1.51 -15.60
CA VAL A 42 -3.30 1.92 -16.40
C VAL A 42 -3.34 3.43 -16.65
N GLU A 43 -2.92 4.24 -15.68
CA GLU A 43 -3.04 5.70 -15.73
C GLU A 43 -1.80 6.41 -16.25
N GLY A 44 -0.63 5.81 -16.09
CA GLY A 44 0.63 6.44 -16.43
C GLY A 44 0.78 6.62 -17.93
N THR A 45 1.41 7.72 -18.34
CA THR A 45 1.81 7.92 -19.73
C THR A 45 3.09 7.11 -20.02
N PRO A 46 3.35 6.71 -21.30
CA PRO A 46 4.55 5.95 -21.64
C PRO A 46 5.87 6.58 -21.18
N GLY A 47 5.92 7.91 -21.06
CA GLY A 47 7.09 8.66 -20.59
C GLY A 47 7.33 8.59 -19.08
N GLU A 48 6.27 8.39 -18.28
CA GLU A 48 6.35 8.33 -16.81
C GLU A 48 6.57 6.90 -16.30
N LEU A 49 6.04 5.89 -17.00
CA LEU A 49 6.15 4.47 -16.59
C LEU A 49 7.44 3.78 -17.05
N GLY A 50 8.18 4.39 -17.98
CA GLY A 50 9.31 3.74 -18.66
C GLY A 50 8.93 2.46 -19.44
N LYS A 51 7.63 2.19 -19.63
CA LYS A 51 7.02 1.04 -20.30
C LYS A 51 5.69 1.44 -20.95
N THR A 52 5.19 0.63 -21.89
CA THR A 52 3.88 0.82 -22.52
C THR A 52 2.74 0.60 -21.51
N PRO A 53 1.80 1.55 -21.34
CA PRO A 53 0.64 1.40 -20.45
C PRO A 53 -0.23 0.19 -20.80
N GLY A 54 -0.87 -0.40 -19.78
CA GLY A 54 -1.72 -1.58 -19.91
C GLY A 54 -0.95 -2.85 -20.23
N LYS A 55 0.31 -2.96 -19.78
CA LYS A 55 1.12 -4.16 -19.97
C LYS A 55 0.51 -5.34 -19.21
N ASP A 56 0.04 -5.09 -18.00
CA ASP A 56 -0.49 -6.16 -17.15
C ASP A 56 -1.80 -6.72 -17.71
N ALA A 57 -2.67 -5.86 -18.23
CA ALA A 57 -3.87 -6.29 -18.94
C ALA A 57 -3.55 -7.12 -20.20
N ARG A 58 -2.57 -6.69 -21.00
CA ARG A 58 -2.11 -7.45 -22.19
C ARG A 58 -1.46 -8.79 -21.86
N ALA A 59 -0.87 -8.91 -20.68
CA ALA A 59 -0.27 -10.15 -20.19
C ALA A 59 -1.29 -11.12 -19.57
N GLY A 60 -2.58 -10.80 -19.57
CA GLY A 60 -3.64 -11.63 -18.97
C GLY A 60 -3.61 -11.65 -17.45
N LYS A 61 -2.93 -10.70 -16.81
CA LYS A 61 -2.92 -10.56 -15.35
C LYS A 61 -4.26 -10.01 -14.89
N LEU A 62 -4.77 -10.55 -13.78
CA LEU A 62 -5.87 -9.95 -13.05
C LEU A 62 -5.35 -8.79 -12.21
N THR A 63 -5.74 -7.56 -12.58
CA THR A 63 -5.42 -6.34 -11.84
C THR A 63 -6.65 -5.76 -11.18
N TRP A 64 -6.46 -4.95 -10.14
CA TRP A 64 -7.57 -4.28 -9.46
C TRP A 64 -8.43 -3.42 -10.39
N PRO A 65 -7.86 -2.49 -11.20
CA PRO A 65 -8.65 -1.74 -12.18
C PRO A 65 -9.28 -2.62 -13.25
N GLY A 66 -8.65 -3.74 -13.64
CA GLY A 66 -9.21 -4.70 -14.59
C GLY A 66 -10.45 -5.43 -14.07
N LEU A 67 -10.49 -5.74 -12.78
CA LEU A 67 -11.61 -6.46 -12.15
C LEU A 67 -12.71 -5.52 -11.62
N HIS A 68 -12.33 -4.38 -11.05
CA HIS A 68 -13.25 -3.52 -10.30
C HIS A 68 -13.44 -2.13 -10.93
N GLY A 69 -12.64 -1.78 -11.94
CA GLY A 69 -12.62 -0.45 -12.53
C GLY A 69 -11.77 0.55 -11.73
N VAL A 70 -11.24 1.55 -12.43
CA VAL A 70 -10.34 2.58 -11.87
C VAL A 70 -10.96 3.31 -10.67
N ALA A 71 -12.23 3.71 -10.78
CA ALA A 71 -12.90 4.46 -9.71
C ALA A 71 -13.01 3.65 -8.40
N ALA A 72 -13.40 2.37 -8.49
CA ALA A 72 -13.50 1.50 -7.33
C ALA A 72 -12.12 1.20 -6.72
N SER A 73 -11.10 0.99 -7.56
CA SER A 73 -9.71 0.81 -7.12
C SER A 73 -9.19 2.03 -6.35
N ARG A 74 -9.44 3.26 -6.84
CA ARG A 74 -9.09 4.49 -6.11
C ARG A 74 -9.83 4.60 -4.78
N ALA A 75 -11.13 4.29 -4.76
CA ALA A 75 -11.91 4.32 -3.52
C ALA A 75 -11.36 3.31 -2.49
N ARG A 76 -11.02 2.10 -2.92
CA ARG A 76 -10.43 1.08 -2.05
C ARG A 76 -9.06 1.51 -1.53
N MET A 77 -8.23 2.14 -2.36
CA MET A 77 -6.94 2.68 -1.93
C MET A 77 -7.11 3.72 -0.82
N ARG A 78 -8.08 4.65 -0.93
CA ARG A 78 -8.35 5.65 0.12
C ARG A 78 -8.73 4.99 1.44
N VAL A 79 -9.65 4.03 1.41
CA VAL A 79 -10.05 3.28 2.61
C VAL A 79 -8.86 2.59 3.26
N LEU A 80 -7.98 1.94 2.46
CA LEU A 80 -6.79 1.27 2.99
C LEU A 80 -5.77 2.26 3.57
N ALA A 81 -5.64 3.46 2.99
CA ALA A 81 -4.78 4.51 3.52
C ALA A 81 -5.30 5.00 4.88
N ASP A 82 -6.61 5.24 4.99
CA ASP A 82 -7.23 5.67 6.25
C ASP A 82 -7.10 4.60 7.34
N GLU A 83 -7.38 3.33 7.02
CA GLU A 83 -7.17 2.18 7.92
C GLU A 83 -5.70 2.09 8.37
N ALA A 84 -4.75 2.23 7.44
CA ALA A 84 -3.32 2.16 7.75
C ALA A 84 -2.85 3.36 8.59
N ALA A 85 -3.35 4.56 8.33
CA ALA A 85 -3.03 5.75 9.12
C ALA A 85 -3.53 5.62 10.57
N GLY A 86 -4.73 5.06 10.77
CA GLY A 86 -5.25 4.75 12.11
C GLY A 86 -4.34 3.77 12.86
N LEU A 87 -4.01 2.64 12.23
CA LEU A 87 -3.11 1.63 12.82
C LEU A 87 -1.70 2.16 13.11
N ALA A 88 -1.19 3.06 12.26
CA ALA A 88 0.08 3.73 12.49
C ALA A 88 0.02 4.67 13.71
N GLY A 89 -1.11 5.38 13.89
CA GLY A 89 -1.36 6.23 15.06
C GLY A 89 -1.34 5.45 16.38
N ASP A 90 -1.87 4.23 16.38
CA ASP A 90 -1.92 3.37 17.56
C ASP A 90 -0.54 2.87 18.03
N LEU A 91 0.50 2.98 17.19
CA LEU A 91 1.87 2.54 17.49
C LEU A 91 2.71 3.61 18.22
N GLY A 92 2.12 4.74 18.62
CA GLY A 92 2.76 5.71 19.52
C GLY A 92 3.98 6.41 18.91
N GLY A 93 5.15 6.30 19.56
CA GLY A 93 6.36 7.08 19.21
C GLY A 93 6.86 6.92 17.76
N SER A 94 6.48 5.84 17.07
CA SER A 94 6.79 5.61 15.65
C SER A 94 5.70 6.06 14.68
N ALA A 95 4.56 6.57 15.18
CA ALA A 95 3.40 6.92 14.38
C ALA A 95 3.74 7.89 13.26
N LYS A 96 4.59 8.90 13.51
CA LYS A 96 4.94 9.90 12.50
C LYS A 96 5.60 9.27 11.27
N VAL A 97 6.58 8.37 11.47
CA VAL A 97 7.29 7.71 10.37
C VAL A 97 6.37 6.75 9.62
N LEU A 98 5.56 5.98 10.35
CA LEU A 98 4.64 5.01 9.75
C LEU A 98 3.50 5.71 8.98
N THR A 99 2.95 6.80 9.50
CA THR A 99 1.97 7.62 8.78
C THR A 99 2.58 8.27 7.53
N SER A 100 3.82 8.76 7.60
CA SER A 100 4.53 9.24 6.40
C SER A 100 4.72 8.14 5.36
N LEU A 101 4.97 6.90 5.77
CA LEU A 101 5.03 5.76 4.85
C LEU A 101 3.67 5.51 4.18
N VAL A 102 2.55 5.60 4.91
CA VAL A 102 1.20 5.46 4.34
C VAL A 102 0.96 6.49 3.24
N VAL A 103 1.27 7.76 3.52
CA VAL A 103 1.12 8.86 2.54
C VAL A 103 2.00 8.61 1.32
N PHE A 104 3.29 8.34 1.54
CA PHE A 104 4.23 8.05 0.46
C PHE A 104 3.75 6.91 -0.45
N LEU A 105 3.28 5.81 0.13
CA LEU A 105 2.82 4.67 -0.65
C LEU A 105 1.52 4.94 -1.42
N SER A 106 0.69 5.87 -0.96
CA SER A 106 -0.57 6.27 -1.60
C SER A 106 -0.38 7.26 -2.75
N GLU A 107 0.64 8.11 -2.64
CA GLU A 107 0.90 9.22 -3.57
C GLU A 107 1.98 8.93 -4.60
N ARG A 108 2.72 7.82 -4.47
CA ARG A 108 3.87 7.54 -5.35
C ARG A 108 3.51 7.61 -6.84
N THR A 109 4.42 8.14 -7.64
CA THR A 109 4.23 8.31 -9.09
C THR A 109 5.05 7.32 -9.93
N SER A 110 5.88 6.50 -9.30
CA SER A 110 6.68 5.45 -9.94
C SER A 110 6.97 4.28 -9.00
#